data_AF-A0AAJ4AG76-F1
#
_entry.id   AF-A0AAJ4AG76-F1
#
_cell.length_a   1.000
_cell.length_b   1.000
_cell.length_c   1.000
_cell.angle_alpha   90.00
_cell.angle_beta   90.00
_cell.angle_gamma   90.00
#
_symmetry.space_group_name_H-M   'P 1'
#
loop_
_entity.id
_entity.type
_entity.pdbx_description
1 polymer ?
#
loop_
_entity_poly.entity_id
_entity_poly.type
_entity_poly.pdbx_seq_one_letter_code
_entity_poly.pdbx_strand_id
1 'polypeptide(L)'
;MEKVAIFVDVQNIYYTTREKYRANFDYNEFWYVATEGRDVTEAHAYAIASHDPKQRQFHHILRGIGFNVKLKPFIQRQDGSAKGDWDVGIALDVYEAASKVDRVILLSGDGDFDVLVKRVQERFGTKVDVFGVPGLSAQSLIDVCDKFIPIEEELLLRRT
;
A
#
# COMPACT_ATOMS: atom_id res chain seq x y z
N MET A 1 -8.65 21.39 -3.43
CA MET A 1 -8.32 20.05 -3.95
C MET A 1 -8.16 19.15 -2.73
N GLU A 2 -8.78 17.97 -2.70
CA GLU A 2 -8.68 17.05 -1.54
C GLU A 2 -7.21 16.62 -1.38
N LYS A 3 -6.64 16.81 -0.18
CA LYS A 3 -5.27 16.39 0.12
C LYS A 3 -5.24 14.92 0.47
N VAL A 4 -4.37 14.17 -0.20
CA VAL A 4 -4.23 12.74 -0.01
C VAL A 4 -2.80 12.32 0.33
N ALA A 5 -2.67 11.30 1.17
CA ALA A 5 -1.42 10.57 1.40
C ALA A 5 -1.58 9.10 1.03
N ILE A 6 -0.61 8.54 0.30
CA ILE A 6 -0.70 7.18 -0.25
C ILE A 6 0.37 6.28 0.39
N PHE A 7 -0.03 5.09 0.84
CA PHE A 7 0.86 4.13 1.51
C PHE A 7 0.66 2.74 0.91
N VAL A 8 1.73 2.16 0.38
CA VAL A 8 1.66 0.87 -0.33
C VAL A 8 2.50 -0.19 0.34
N ASP A 9 1.85 -1.23 0.87
CA ASP A 9 2.51 -2.47 1.23
C ASP A 9 2.77 -3.29 -0.04
N VAL A 10 3.96 -3.11 -0.62
CA VAL A 10 4.33 -3.73 -1.89
C VAL A 10 4.33 -5.26 -1.79
N GLN A 11 4.67 -5.82 -0.63
CA GLN A 11 4.70 -7.27 -0.45
C GLN A 11 3.28 -7.83 -0.38
N ASN A 12 2.41 -7.24 0.44
CA ASN A 12 1.02 -7.68 0.54
C ASN A 12 0.31 -7.63 -0.83
N ILE A 13 0.45 -6.51 -1.55
CA ILE A 13 -0.12 -6.38 -2.91
C ILE A 13 0.48 -7.41 -3.87
N TYR A 14 1.80 -7.61 -3.86
CA TYR A 14 2.44 -8.60 -4.72
C TYR A 14 1.92 -10.02 -4.48
N TYR A 15 1.89 -10.48 -3.22
CA TYR A 15 1.49 -11.85 -2.91
C TYR A 15 0.01 -12.09 -3.22
N THR A 16 -0.86 -11.16 -2.82
CA THR A 16 -2.30 -11.30 -3.00
C THR A 16 -2.73 -11.25 -4.47
N THR A 17 -2.17 -10.37 -5.30
CA THR A 17 -2.50 -10.34 -6.74
C THR A 17 -1.95 -11.57 -7.47
N ARG A 18 -0.79 -12.07 -7.06
CA ARG A 18 -0.20 -13.29 -7.62
C ARG A 18 -1.00 -14.53 -7.25
N GLU A 19 -1.50 -14.61 -6.02
CA GLU A 19 -2.32 -15.72 -5.55
C GLU A 19 -3.67 -15.78 -6.27
N LYS A 20 -4.43 -14.67 -6.25
CA LYS A 20 -5.79 -14.66 -6.80
C LYS A 20 -5.81 -14.62 -8.33
N TYR A 21 -4.95 -13.82 -8.96
CA TYR A 21 -5.06 -13.52 -10.39
C TYR A 21 -3.86 -14.01 -11.21
N ARG A 22 -2.79 -14.51 -10.57
CA ARG A 22 -1.52 -14.87 -11.26
C ARG A 22 -0.97 -13.72 -12.11
N ALA A 23 -1.23 -12.49 -11.69
CA ALA A 23 -0.90 -11.25 -12.37
C ALA A 23 -0.17 -10.29 -11.43
N ASN A 24 0.49 -9.28 -12.03
CA ASN A 24 1.15 -8.22 -11.30
C ASN A 24 0.24 -7.00 -11.25
N PHE A 25 0.26 -6.26 -10.15
CA PHE A 25 -0.46 -5.00 -10.00
C PHE A 25 0.05 -3.92 -10.94
N ASP A 26 -0.85 -3.13 -11.54
CA ASP A 26 -0.51 -1.98 -12.36
C ASP A 26 -0.46 -0.70 -11.50
N TYR A 27 0.74 -0.31 -11.11
CA TYR A 27 0.98 0.88 -10.32
C TYR A 27 0.74 2.19 -11.08
N ASN A 28 0.80 2.19 -12.42
CA ASN A 28 0.51 3.40 -13.21
C ASN A 28 -0.98 3.66 -13.23
N GLU A 29 -1.78 2.63 -13.51
CA GLU A 29 -3.24 2.75 -13.52
C GLU A 29 -3.76 3.09 -12.13
N PHE A 30 -3.24 2.43 -11.09
CA PHE A 30 -3.52 2.82 -9.71
C PHE A 30 -3.21 4.29 -9.45
N TRP A 31 -2.02 4.77 -9.84
CA TRP A 31 -1.63 6.15 -9.60
C TRP A 31 -2.58 7.12 -10.30
N TYR A 32 -2.94 6.84 -11.55
CA TYR A 32 -3.89 7.65 -12.31
C TYR A 32 -5.23 7.77 -11.58
N VAL A 33 -5.85 6.63 -11.22
CA VAL A 33 -7.15 6.60 -10.55
C VAL A 33 -7.10 7.20 -9.13
N ALA A 34 -6.04 6.92 -8.36
CA ALA A 34 -5.94 7.34 -6.97
C ALA A 34 -5.68 8.86 -6.82
N THR A 35 -5.04 9.48 -7.81
CA THR A 35 -4.59 10.88 -7.75
C THR A 35 -5.43 11.85 -8.60
N GLU A 36 -6.39 11.34 -9.38
CA GLU A 36 -7.27 12.17 -10.21
C GLU A 36 -8.00 13.23 -9.37
N GLY A 37 -7.78 14.51 -9.71
CA GLY A 37 -8.42 15.64 -9.03
C GLY A 37 -7.99 15.85 -7.56
N ARG A 38 -6.86 15.28 -7.15
CA ARG A 38 -6.36 15.28 -5.75
C ARG A 38 -4.96 15.88 -5.63
N ASP A 39 -4.67 16.40 -4.44
CA ASP A 39 -3.35 16.94 -4.08
C ASP A 39 -2.56 15.91 -3.29
N VAL A 40 -1.60 15.25 -3.94
CA VAL A 40 -0.77 14.21 -3.31
C VAL A 40 0.27 14.88 -2.43
N THR A 41 0.01 14.90 -1.13
CA THR A 41 0.92 15.49 -0.13
C THR A 41 2.15 14.61 0.08
N GLU A 42 1.95 13.30 0.11
CA GLU A 42 3.03 12.31 0.17
C GLU A 42 2.56 10.95 -0.38
N ALA A 43 3.50 10.18 -0.93
CA ALA A 43 3.24 8.84 -1.42
C ALA A 43 4.44 7.93 -1.14
N HIS A 44 4.21 6.84 -0.43
CA HIS A 44 5.22 5.92 0.04
C HIS A 44 4.94 4.50 -0.44
N ALA A 45 5.96 3.86 -1.01
CA ALA A 45 5.91 2.44 -1.36
C ALA A 45 6.95 1.68 -0.53
N TYR A 46 6.47 0.72 0.25
CA TYR A 46 7.25 -0.01 1.24
C TYR A 46 7.65 -1.36 0.68
N ALA A 47 8.94 -1.53 0.37
CA ALA A 47 9.46 -2.71 -0.31
C ALA A 47 10.70 -3.27 0.41
N ILE A 48 11.12 -4.47 0.00
CA ILE A 48 12.33 -5.13 0.51
C ILE A 48 13.50 -4.81 -0.41
N ALA A 49 14.64 -4.46 0.20
CA ALA A 49 15.88 -4.25 -0.54
C ALA A 49 16.33 -5.54 -1.23
N SER A 50 16.77 -5.44 -2.49
CA SER A 50 17.18 -6.60 -3.27
C SER A 50 18.42 -6.31 -4.12
N HIS A 51 19.29 -7.31 -4.23
CA HIS A 51 20.43 -7.33 -5.14
C HIS A 51 20.06 -7.85 -6.54
N ASP A 52 18.82 -8.30 -6.75
CA ASP A 52 18.33 -8.69 -8.05
C ASP A 52 18.11 -7.46 -8.96
N PRO A 53 18.67 -7.43 -10.19
CA PRO A 53 18.50 -6.30 -11.11
C PRO A 53 17.05 -6.01 -11.49
N LYS A 54 16.18 -7.03 -11.61
CA LYS A 54 14.78 -6.82 -11.98
C LYS A 54 14.01 -6.16 -10.84
N GLN A 55 14.26 -6.56 -9.60
CA GLN A 55 13.69 -5.91 -8.42
C GLN A 55 14.15 -4.47 -8.28
N ARG A 56 15.45 -4.18 -8.52
CA ARG A 56 15.93 -2.79 -8.55
C ARG A 56 15.28 -1.96 -9.64
N GLN A 57 15.07 -2.52 -10.83
CA GLN A 57 14.35 -1.86 -11.92
C GLN A 57 12.91 -1.57 -11.53
N PHE A 58 12.23 -2.51 -10.87
CA PHE A 58 10.89 -2.30 -10.34
C PHE A 58 10.84 -1.15 -9.33
N HIS A 59 11.78 -1.07 -8.38
CA HIS A 59 11.88 0.07 -7.47
C HIS A 59 12.14 1.40 -8.22
N HIS A 60 12.86 1.38 -9.34
CA HIS A 60 13.06 2.56 -10.17
C HIS A 60 11.75 2.99 -10.86
N ILE A 61 10.96 2.03 -11.37
CA ILE A 61 9.62 2.30 -11.94
C ILE A 61 8.71 2.96 -10.89
N LEU A 62 8.65 2.43 -9.66
CA LEU A 62 7.85 3.03 -8.59
C LEU A 62 8.25 4.48 -8.30
N ARG A 63 9.56 4.79 -8.29
CA ARG A 63 10.02 6.18 -8.14
C ARG A 63 9.63 7.05 -9.33
N GLY A 64 9.69 6.51 -10.55
CA GLY A 64 9.27 7.21 -11.76
C GLY A 64 7.78 7.55 -11.79
N ILE A 65 6.95 6.73 -11.14
CA ILE A 65 5.50 6.98 -10.99
C ILE A 65 5.23 8.13 -10.01
N GLY A 66 6.04 8.26 -8.96
CA GLY A 66 5.90 9.33 -7.96
C GLY A 66 6.07 8.87 -6.51
N PHE A 67 6.31 7.58 -6.26
CA PHE A 67 6.47 7.08 -4.91
C PHE A 67 7.86 7.37 -4.33
N ASN A 68 7.91 7.76 -3.07
CA ASN A 68 9.10 7.63 -2.25
C ASN A 68 9.22 6.17 -1.78
N VAL A 69 10.12 5.41 -2.43
CA VAL A 69 10.32 3.99 -2.15
C VAL A 69 11.17 3.79 -0.90
N LYS A 70 10.55 3.30 0.17
CA LYS A 70 11.21 2.92 1.42
C LYS A 70 11.65 1.46 1.36
N LEU A 71 12.95 1.21 1.51
CA LEU A 71 13.55 -0.12 1.40
C LEU A 71 14.00 -0.65 2.75
N LYS A 72 13.50 -1.82 3.14
CA LYS A 72 13.95 -2.52 4.35
C LYS A 72 15.04 -3.53 3.97
N PRO A 73 16.18 -3.56 4.68
CA PRO A 73 17.20 -4.57 4.42
C PRO A 73 16.64 -5.98 4.62
N PHE A 74 16.90 -6.88 3.68
CA PHE A 74 16.62 -8.30 3.89
C PHE A 74 17.60 -8.85 4.92
N ILE A 75 17.11 -9.19 6.13
CA ILE A 75 17.91 -9.82 7.18
C ILE A 75 17.42 -11.26 7.33
N GLN A 76 18.25 -12.20 6.88
CA GLN A 76 18.04 -13.61 7.17
C GLN A 76 18.50 -13.86 8.61
N ARG A 77 17.57 -14.20 9.49
CA ARG A 77 17.90 -14.59 10.87
C ARG A 77 18.56 -15.96 10.88
N GLN A 78 19.36 -16.21 11.91
CA GLN A 78 19.97 -17.52 12.16
C GLN A 78 18.94 -18.63 12.38
N ASP A 79 17.69 -18.29 12.73
CA ASP A 79 16.58 -19.22 12.94
C ASP A 79 15.76 -19.53 11.67
N GLY A 80 16.14 -18.96 10.51
CA GLY A 80 15.43 -19.17 9.25
C GLY A 80 14.08 -18.45 9.12
N SER A 81 13.63 -17.72 10.14
CA SER A 81 12.43 -16.87 10.05
C SER A 81 12.73 -15.64 9.18
N ALA A 82 11.91 -15.43 8.14
CA ALA A 82 11.89 -14.15 7.46
C ALA A 82 11.32 -13.12 8.45
N LYS A 83 12.11 -12.11 8.84
CA LYS A 83 11.58 -11.03 9.65
C LYS A 83 11.39 -9.76 8.83
N GLY A 84 10.24 -9.15 9.05
CA GLY A 84 10.07 -7.72 8.95
C GLY A 84 9.18 -7.31 7.78
N ASP A 85 7.90 -7.60 7.90
CA ASP A 85 6.83 -6.79 7.30
C ASP A 85 7.06 -5.29 7.56
N TRP A 86 6.36 -4.47 6.81
CA TRP A 86 6.45 -3.02 6.95
C TRP A 86 5.41 -2.45 7.92
N ASP A 87 4.65 -3.30 8.61
CA ASP A 87 3.42 -2.92 9.31
C ASP A 87 3.64 -1.80 10.32
N VAL A 88 4.65 -1.94 11.17
CA VAL A 88 5.01 -0.89 12.15
C VAL A 88 5.44 0.41 11.47
N GLY A 89 6.22 0.32 10.39
CA GLY A 89 6.69 1.51 9.66
C GLY A 89 5.55 2.22 8.96
N ILE A 90 4.73 1.46 8.22
CA ILE A 90 3.51 1.95 7.57
C ILE A 90 2.59 2.60 8.59
N ALA A 91 2.34 1.96 9.73
CA ALA A 91 1.45 2.48 10.75
C ALA A 91 1.92 3.81 11.32
N LEU A 92 3.22 3.96 11.60
CA LEU A 92 3.78 5.22 12.08
C LEU A 92 3.65 6.33 11.04
N ASP A 93 4.06 6.06 9.80
CA ASP A 93 4.03 7.05 8.73
C ASP A 93 2.58 7.47 8.40
N VAL A 94 1.64 6.52 8.30
CA VAL A 94 0.20 6.80 8.12
C VAL A 94 -0.34 7.67 9.25
N TYR A 95 -0.01 7.34 10.50
CA TYR A 95 -0.52 8.05 11.66
C TYR A 95 -0.01 9.51 11.70
N GLU A 96 1.26 9.74 11.36
CA GLU A 96 1.83 11.09 11.27
C GLU A 96 1.21 11.90 10.13
N ALA A 97 1.03 11.28 8.96
CA ALA A 97 0.47 11.91 7.77
C ALA A 97 -1.00 12.30 7.94
N ALA A 98 -1.78 11.48 8.64
CA ALA A 98 -3.20 11.68 8.86
C ALA A 98 -3.52 13.08 9.40
N SER A 99 -2.69 13.62 10.28
CA SER A 99 -2.86 14.96 10.85
C SER A 99 -2.74 16.13 9.83
N LYS A 100 -2.31 15.85 8.59
CA LYS A 100 -1.96 16.84 7.55
C LYS A 100 -2.79 16.72 6.28
N VAL A 101 -3.57 15.65 6.14
CA VAL A 101 -4.32 15.32 4.91
C VAL A 101 -5.80 15.08 5.20
N ASP A 102 -6.63 15.25 4.19
CA ASP A 102 -8.07 14.99 4.28
C ASP A 102 -8.35 13.48 4.21
N ARG A 103 -7.48 12.74 3.50
CA ARG A 103 -7.65 11.32 3.23
C ARG A 103 -6.33 10.55 3.14
N VAL A 104 -6.31 9.38 3.75
CA VAL A 104 -5.28 8.36 3.57
C VAL A 104 -5.77 7.33 2.56
N ILE A 105 -4.89 6.91 1.66
CA ILE A 105 -5.09 5.79 0.75
C ILE A 105 -4.10 4.70 1.14
N LEU A 106 -4.59 3.58 1.67
CA LEU A 106 -3.79 2.43 2.10
C LEU A 106 -3.97 1.28 1.11
N LEU A 107 -2.89 0.81 0.51
CA LEU A 107 -2.87 -0.39 -0.32
C LEU A 107 -2.33 -1.55 0.53
N SER A 108 -3.24 -2.29 1.16
CA SER A 108 -2.99 -3.55 1.86
C SER A 108 -4.30 -4.25 2.17
N GLY A 109 -4.28 -5.59 2.18
CA GLY A 109 -5.35 -6.43 2.71
C GLY A 109 -5.15 -6.86 4.17
N ASP A 110 -4.09 -6.41 4.84
CA ASP A 110 -3.71 -6.88 6.17
C ASP A 110 -4.65 -6.36 7.28
N GLY A 111 -5.23 -7.29 8.04
CA GLY A 111 -6.14 -6.98 9.13
C GLY A 111 -5.50 -6.25 10.30
N ASP A 112 -4.18 -6.33 10.47
CA ASP A 112 -3.45 -5.66 11.56
C ASP A 112 -3.50 -4.12 11.44
N PHE A 113 -3.85 -3.60 10.26
CA PHE A 113 -4.09 -2.17 10.06
C PHE A 113 -5.47 -1.69 10.53
N ASP A 114 -6.40 -2.56 10.97
CA ASP A 114 -7.74 -2.12 11.38
C ASP A 114 -7.71 -1.15 12.57
N VAL A 115 -6.83 -1.40 13.54
CA VAL A 115 -6.59 -0.53 14.70
C VAL A 115 -6.04 0.82 14.26
N LEU A 116 -5.14 0.83 13.26
CA LEU A 116 -4.59 2.06 12.69
C LEU A 116 -5.69 2.89 12.04
N VAL A 117 -6.53 2.28 11.20
CA VAL A 117 -7.62 2.96 10.51
C VAL A 117 -8.58 3.61 11.50
N LYS A 118 -9.07 2.85 12.49
CA LYS A 118 -9.93 3.39 13.56
C LYS A 118 -9.27 4.55 14.27
N ARG A 119 -7.99 4.40 14.63
CA ARG A 119 -7.29 5.41 15.42
C ARG A 119 -7.04 6.69 14.62
N VAL A 120 -6.79 6.59 13.33
CA VAL A 120 -6.66 7.74 12.41
C VAL A 120 -7.98 8.50 12.33
N GLN A 121 -9.08 7.80 12.07
CA GLN A 121 -10.42 8.39 11.98
C GLN A 121 -10.84 9.04 13.30
N GLU A 122 -10.66 8.36 14.44
CA GLU A 122 -11.01 8.85 15.77
C GLU A 122 -10.23 10.11 16.19
N ARG A 123 -8.93 10.16 15.86
CA ARG A 123 -8.04 11.22 16.35
C ARG A 123 -7.99 12.44 15.46
N PHE A 124 -8.12 12.24 14.14
CA PHE A 124 -7.88 13.30 13.16
C PHE A 124 -9.11 13.57 12.29
N GLY A 125 -10.13 12.70 12.29
CA GLY A 125 -11.25 12.81 11.37
C GLY A 125 -10.88 12.55 9.90
N THR A 126 -9.64 12.11 9.66
CA THR A 126 -9.11 11.79 8.32
C THR A 126 -9.77 10.53 7.80
N LYS A 127 -10.25 10.59 6.56
CA LYS A 127 -10.87 9.42 5.92
C LYS A 127 -9.80 8.43 5.46
N VAL A 128 -10.12 7.14 5.44
CA VAL A 128 -9.22 6.10 4.97
C VAL A 128 -9.87 5.27 3.88
N ASP A 129 -9.33 5.34 2.67
CA ASP A 129 -9.66 4.43 1.58
C ASP A 129 -8.66 3.26 1.59
N VAL A 130 -9.16 2.03 1.49
CA VAL A 130 -8.35 0.82 1.43
C VAL A 130 -8.47 0.18 0.05
N PHE A 131 -7.33 -0.02 -0.61
CA PHE A 131 -7.22 -0.85 -1.80
C PHE A 131 -6.72 -2.23 -1.40
N GLY A 132 -7.46 -3.27 -1.75
CA GLY A 132 -7.09 -4.65 -1.40
C GLY A 132 -7.69 -5.67 -2.36
N VAL A 133 -7.08 -6.85 -2.42
CA VAL A 133 -7.58 -7.95 -3.25
C VAL A 133 -8.79 -8.60 -2.55
N PRO A 134 -9.99 -8.63 -3.16
CA PRO A 134 -11.17 -9.20 -2.51
C PRO A 134 -10.99 -10.68 -2.18
N GLY A 135 -11.45 -11.12 -1.00
CA GLY A 135 -11.26 -12.50 -0.52
C GLY A 135 -9.86 -12.81 0.02
N LEU A 136 -8.88 -11.92 -0.18
CA LEU A 136 -7.55 -11.95 0.45
C LEU A 136 -7.29 -10.68 1.29
N SER A 137 -8.34 -9.91 1.57
CA SER A 137 -8.31 -8.74 2.46
C SER A 137 -9.14 -9.06 3.70
N ALA A 138 -8.65 -8.68 4.88
CA ALA A 138 -9.34 -8.94 6.13
C ALA A 138 -10.68 -8.19 6.20
N GLN A 139 -11.76 -8.90 6.55
CA GLN A 139 -13.07 -8.28 6.70
C GLN A 139 -13.07 -7.18 7.76
N SER A 140 -12.30 -7.34 8.84
CA SER A 140 -12.13 -6.32 9.88
C SER A 140 -11.59 -5.00 9.34
N LEU A 141 -10.67 -5.03 8.37
CA LEU A 141 -10.14 -3.83 7.73
C LEU A 141 -11.18 -3.20 6.80
N ILE A 142 -11.89 -4.02 6.02
CA ILE A 142 -12.96 -3.58 5.11
C ILE A 142 -14.07 -2.88 5.89
N ASP A 143 -14.48 -3.44 7.03
CA ASP A 143 -15.59 -2.93 7.84
C ASP A 143 -15.30 -1.56 8.45
N VAL A 144 -14.03 -1.19 8.62
CA VAL A 144 -13.62 0.02 9.36
C VAL A 144 -13.15 1.14 8.46
N CYS A 145 -12.76 0.85 7.22
CA CYS A 145 -12.37 1.87 6.25
C CYS A 145 -13.58 2.68 5.75
N ASP A 146 -13.34 3.91 5.28
CA ASP A 146 -14.39 4.76 4.70
C ASP A 146 -14.83 4.24 3.31
N LYS A 147 -13.89 3.68 2.55
CA LYS A 147 -14.15 3.06 1.24
C LYS A 147 -13.17 1.94 1.00
N PHE A 148 -13.71 0.76 0.71
CA PHE A 148 -12.93 -0.34 0.15
C PHE A 148 -12.98 -0.27 -1.38
N ILE A 149 -11.81 -0.34 -2.02
CA ILE A 149 -11.65 -0.30 -3.47
C ILE A 149 -11.00 -1.61 -3.90
N PRO A 150 -11.75 -2.49 -4.58
CA PRO A 150 -11.27 -3.82 -4.89
C PRO A 150 -10.16 -3.76 -5.96
N ILE A 151 -9.09 -4.51 -5.74
CA ILE A 151 -8.06 -4.75 -6.76
C ILE A 151 -8.53 -5.90 -7.64
N GLU A 152 -8.96 -5.55 -8.86
CA GLU A 152 -9.49 -6.46 -9.87
C GLU A 152 -8.82 -6.21 -11.24
N GLU A 153 -9.38 -6.75 -12.32
CA GLU A 153 -8.74 -6.84 -13.64
C GLU A 153 -8.23 -5.50 -14.18
N GLU A 154 -8.92 -4.40 -13.88
CA GLU A 154 -8.56 -3.06 -14.31
C GLU A 154 -7.25 -2.56 -13.69
N LEU A 155 -6.91 -3.04 -12.49
CA LEU A 155 -5.69 -2.67 -11.76
C LEU A 155 -4.57 -3.71 -11.92
N LEU A 156 -4.67 -4.61 -12.90
CA LEU A 156 -3.69 -5.64 -13.17
C LEU A 156 -3.02 -5.43 -14.53
N LEU A 157 -1.71 -5.68 -14.59
CA LEU A 157 -0.98 -5.68 -15.85
C LEU A 157 -1.53 -6.78 -16.75
N ARG A 158 -2.11 -6.37 -17.88
CA ARG A 158 -2.58 -7.29 -18.92
C ARG A 158 -1.38 -8.05 -19.49
N ARG A 159 -1.53 -9.37 -19.62
CA ARG A 159 -0.58 -10.17 -20.40
C ARG A 159 -0.84 -9.84 -21.87
N THR A 160 0.06 -9.06 -22.48
CA THR A 160 0.18 -9.00 -23.94
C THR A 160 0.81 -10.27 -24.50
#